data_AF-R9P8K2-F1
#
_entry.id   AF-R9P8K2-F1
#
_cell.length_a   1.000
_cell.length_b   1.000
_cell.length_c   1.000
_cell.angle_alpha   90.00
_cell.angle_beta   90.00
_cell.angle_gamma   90.00
#
_symmetry.space_group_name_H-M   'P 1'
#
loop_
_entity.id
_entity.type
_entity.pdbx_description
1 polymer ?
#
loop_
_entity_poly.entity_id
_entity_poly.type
_entity_poly.pdbx_seq_one_letter_code
_entity_poly.pdbx_strand_id
1 'polypeptide(L)'
;MSVRPLPLLRNGLSATRFVNSYQLPGRPGHFQGLLSTQASQDRVVWPALKTWSSIGPDGQETLEGLKGPATSDLIVPVEISQPHVGYNAGGSKWDRIEMPFSLFLDAFIQRKIPWSQGSEEQQPVGYLAQFDLLSKVPALAEEAPGLPHTQAGPKGANEQWRSNVWIGPAGTYTPIHRDPYENMFAQVVGQKRVHLFSPSLAPYLYINKSGPQKNTSAIRSERELLSASQDRPLLSAALSSEDAFVAELGPGDVLYIPQGWYHCVQSLSTSASVNFWYL
;
A
#
# COMPACT_ATOMS: atom_id res chain seq x y z
N MET A 1 16.79 -18.06 -1.51
CA MET A 1 15.52 -18.36 -0.82
C MET A 1 14.52 -17.32 -1.28
N SER A 2 13.39 -17.73 -1.85
CA SER A 2 12.41 -16.81 -2.45
C SER A 2 11.05 -17.07 -1.84
N VAL A 3 10.40 -16.02 -1.36
CA VAL A 3 9.00 -16.07 -0.93
C VAL A 3 8.15 -16.50 -2.12
N ARG A 4 7.18 -17.38 -1.87
CA ARG A 4 6.32 -17.94 -2.93
C ARG A 4 5.44 -16.83 -3.54
N PRO A 5 5.25 -16.77 -4.87
CA PRO A 5 4.25 -15.86 -5.43
C PRO A 5 2.84 -16.19 -4.94
N LEU A 6 2.06 -15.17 -4.56
CA LEU A 6 0.65 -15.34 -4.25
C LEU A 6 -0.11 -15.73 -5.54
N PRO A 7 -0.96 -16.77 -5.54
CA PRO A 7 -1.70 -17.16 -6.72
C PRO A 7 -2.60 -16.03 -7.23
N LEU A 8 -2.42 -15.71 -8.52
CA LEU A 8 -3.12 -14.66 -9.22
C LEU A 8 -4.47 -15.15 -9.75
N LEU A 9 -5.56 -14.47 -9.40
CA LEU A 9 -6.86 -14.69 -10.03
C LEU A 9 -7.10 -13.65 -11.12
N ARG A 10 -7.36 -14.13 -12.34
CA ARG A 10 -7.74 -13.31 -13.49
C ARG A 10 -9.25 -13.37 -13.70
N ASN A 11 -9.79 -12.37 -14.41
CA ASN A 11 -11.17 -12.31 -14.93
C ASN A 11 -12.25 -11.85 -13.93
N GLY A 12 -11.94 -10.86 -13.09
CA GLY A 12 -12.90 -10.32 -12.14
C GLY A 12 -13.20 -11.29 -10.98
N LEU A 13 -13.95 -10.79 -10.01
CA LEU A 13 -14.33 -11.53 -8.81
C LEU A 13 -15.69 -11.04 -8.32
N SER A 14 -16.72 -11.89 -8.33
CA SER A 14 -17.99 -11.54 -7.71
C SER A 14 -17.84 -11.44 -6.18
N ALA A 15 -18.63 -10.59 -5.56
CA ALA A 15 -18.58 -10.38 -4.11
C ALA A 15 -18.89 -11.69 -3.33
N THR A 16 -19.87 -12.47 -3.80
CA THR A 16 -20.20 -13.80 -3.23
C THR A 16 -19.03 -14.78 -3.31
N ARG A 17 -18.33 -14.83 -4.45
CA ARG A 17 -17.15 -15.70 -4.61
C ARG A 17 -16.02 -15.25 -3.70
N PHE A 18 -15.82 -13.94 -3.57
CA PHE A 18 -14.84 -13.35 -2.65
C PHE A 18 -15.07 -13.81 -1.21
N VAL A 19 -16.30 -13.63 -0.70
CA VAL A 19 -16.67 -13.99 0.67
C VAL A 19 -16.38 -15.47 0.95
N ASN A 20 -16.87 -16.36 0.08
CA ASN A 20 -16.76 -17.81 0.29
C ASN A 20 -15.34 -18.36 0.10
N SER A 21 -14.56 -17.79 -0.83
CA SER A 21 -13.25 -18.35 -1.22
C SER A 21 -12.06 -17.70 -0.51
N TYR A 22 -12.24 -16.48 0.02
CA TYR A 22 -11.13 -15.68 0.56
C TYR A 22 -11.46 -15.11 1.94
N GLN A 23 -12.59 -14.41 2.10
CA GLN A 23 -12.92 -13.72 3.35
C GLN A 23 -13.16 -14.71 4.50
N LEU A 24 -14.16 -15.59 4.37
CA LEU A 24 -14.50 -16.56 5.42
C LEU A 24 -13.34 -17.53 5.75
N PRO A 25 -12.55 -18.02 4.77
CA PRO A 25 -11.37 -18.82 5.07
C PRO A 25 -10.18 -18.04 5.65
N GLY A 26 -10.21 -16.70 5.68
CA GLY A 26 -9.09 -15.88 6.13
C GLY A 26 -7.85 -16.00 5.24
N ARG A 27 -8.06 -16.16 3.92
CA ARG A 27 -7.00 -16.43 2.94
C ARG A 27 -6.70 -15.20 2.08
N PRO A 28 -5.43 -14.79 1.90
CA PRO A 28 -5.08 -13.68 1.02
C PRO A 28 -5.41 -13.98 -0.43
N GLY A 29 -5.72 -12.94 -1.20
CA GLY A 29 -6.06 -13.07 -2.62
C GLY A 29 -5.50 -11.91 -3.44
N HIS A 30 -4.92 -12.21 -4.61
CA HIS A 30 -4.46 -11.21 -5.59
C HIS A 30 -5.36 -11.29 -6.82
N PHE A 31 -6.12 -10.22 -7.05
CA PHE A 31 -7.12 -10.12 -8.11
C PHE A 31 -6.61 -9.19 -9.20
N GLN A 32 -6.11 -9.76 -10.29
CA GLN A 32 -5.55 -8.98 -11.40
C GLN A 32 -6.64 -8.28 -12.19
N GLY A 33 -6.50 -6.97 -12.36
CA GLY A 33 -7.44 -6.15 -13.13
C GLY A 33 -8.89 -6.27 -12.63
N LEU A 34 -9.08 -6.45 -11.33
CA LEU A 34 -10.41 -6.39 -10.71
C LEU A 34 -11.04 -5.00 -10.94
N LEU A 35 -10.20 -3.97 -10.92
CA LEU A 35 -10.60 -2.62 -11.28
C LEU A 35 -10.36 -2.39 -12.77
N SER A 36 -11.27 -1.66 -13.41
CA SER A 36 -11.19 -1.34 -14.83
C SER A 36 -11.74 0.05 -15.12
N THR A 37 -11.41 0.62 -16.27
CA THR A 37 -12.02 1.84 -16.79
C THR A 37 -13.30 1.57 -17.58
N GLN A 38 -13.64 0.29 -17.82
CA GLN A 38 -14.81 -0.13 -18.57
C GLN A 38 -15.64 -1.13 -17.75
N ALA A 39 -16.96 -1.00 -17.83
CA ALA A 39 -17.86 -1.95 -17.21
C ALA A 39 -17.70 -3.34 -17.85
N SER A 40 -17.55 -4.35 -17.01
CA SER A 40 -17.53 -5.76 -17.41
C SER A 40 -17.93 -6.63 -16.22
N GLN A 41 -18.34 -7.86 -16.49
CA GLN A 41 -18.80 -8.78 -15.45
C GLN A 41 -17.73 -8.97 -14.39
N ASP A 42 -18.14 -8.89 -13.12
CA ASP A 42 -17.32 -9.11 -11.93
C ASP A 42 -16.08 -8.19 -11.83
N ARG A 43 -16.07 -7.05 -12.54
CA ARG A 43 -15.08 -5.97 -12.38
C ARG A 43 -15.73 -4.70 -11.84
N VAL A 44 -14.94 -3.87 -11.19
CA VAL A 44 -15.40 -2.58 -10.62
C VAL A 44 -14.82 -1.44 -11.44
N VAL A 45 -15.67 -0.48 -11.81
CA VAL A 45 -15.24 0.65 -12.65
C VAL A 45 -14.62 1.74 -11.78
N TRP A 46 -13.33 2.01 -11.98
CA TRP A 46 -12.58 3.09 -11.33
C TRP A 46 -12.02 4.05 -12.38
N PRO A 47 -12.65 5.23 -12.56
CA PRO A 47 -12.09 6.30 -13.39
C PRO A 47 -10.66 6.71 -12.97
N ALA A 48 -10.32 6.58 -11.68
CA ALA A 48 -9.01 6.88 -11.11
C ALA A 48 -7.83 6.22 -11.84
N LEU A 49 -8.04 5.02 -12.43
CA LEU A 49 -7.04 4.32 -13.23
C LEU A 49 -6.57 5.12 -14.46
N LYS A 50 -7.36 6.09 -14.91
CA LYS A 50 -7.02 7.01 -15.98
C LYS A 50 -6.80 8.43 -15.47
N THR A 51 -7.60 8.90 -14.53
CA THR A 51 -7.61 10.32 -14.13
C THR A 51 -6.47 10.69 -13.20
N TRP A 52 -5.97 9.76 -12.37
CA TRP A 52 -4.91 10.08 -11.40
C TRP A 52 -3.51 10.06 -12.03
N SER A 53 -3.32 9.25 -13.07
CA SER A 53 -2.04 9.13 -13.77
C SER A 53 -1.86 10.27 -14.77
N SER A 54 -0.66 10.82 -14.80
CA SER A 54 -0.20 11.80 -15.76
C SER A 54 1.31 11.58 -15.98
N ILE A 55 1.71 11.41 -17.24
CA ILE A 55 3.12 11.18 -17.58
C ILE A 55 3.77 12.49 -18.01
N GLY A 56 4.90 12.83 -17.38
CA GLY A 56 5.70 14.00 -17.69
C GLY A 56 6.54 13.84 -18.95
N PRO A 57 7.20 14.91 -19.42
CA PRO A 57 8.06 14.86 -20.62
C PRO A 57 9.25 13.89 -20.52
N ASP A 58 9.65 13.54 -19.29
CA ASP A 58 10.71 12.60 -18.95
C ASP A 58 10.23 11.13 -18.90
N GLY A 59 8.95 10.89 -19.20
CA GLY A 59 8.33 9.57 -19.14
C GLY A 59 8.02 9.09 -17.73
N GLN A 60 8.16 9.95 -16.71
CA GLN A 60 7.86 9.60 -15.32
C GLN A 60 6.44 10.01 -14.95
N GLU A 61 5.87 9.28 -13.98
CA GLU A 61 4.57 9.60 -13.43
C GLU A 61 4.65 10.86 -12.54
N THR A 62 3.77 11.82 -12.78
CA THR A 62 3.74 13.11 -12.08
C THR A 62 2.62 13.20 -11.04
N LEU A 63 1.61 12.32 -11.15
CA LEU A 63 0.36 12.36 -10.40
C LEU A 63 -0.35 13.72 -10.47
N GLU A 64 -0.13 14.48 -11.55
CA GLU A 64 -0.74 15.80 -11.74
C GLU A 64 -2.26 15.71 -11.81
N GLY A 65 -2.81 14.57 -12.22
CA GLY A 65 -4.26 14.32 -12.23
C GLY A 65 -4.91 14.37 -10.84
N LEU A 66 -4.13 14.22 -9.76
CA LEU A 66 -4.60 14.42 -8.39
C LEU A 66 -4.59 15.89 -7.95
N LYS A 67 -3.95 16.79 -8.69
CA LYS A 67 -3.95 18.22 -8.39
C LYS A 67 -5.18 18.89 -8.99
N GLY A 68 -5.87 19.62 -8.14
CA GLY A 68 -6.99 20.47 -8.55
C GLY A 68 -7.37 21.43 -7.42
N PRO A 69 -8.29 22.37 -7.67
CA PRO A 69 -8.67 23.38 -6.68
C PRO A 69 -9.10 22.81 -5.32
N ALA A 70 -9.71 21.62 -5.31
CA ALA A 70 -10.16 20.95 -4.08
C ALA A 70 -9.05 20.20 -3.33
N THR A 71 -7.91 19.92 -3.96
CA THR A 71 -6.79 19.20 -3.34
C THR A 71 -5.61 20.13 -3.05
N SER A 72 -5.34 21.15 -3.87
CA SER A 72 -4.08 21.90 -3.85
C SER A 72 -3.69 22.45 -2.48
N ASP A 73 -4.62 23.11 -1.79
CA ASP A 73 -4.39 23.74 -0.48
C ASP A 73 -4.78 22.82 0.70
N LEU A 74 -5.22 21.59 0.42
CA LEU A 74 -5.55 20.63 1.46
C LEU A 74 -4.27 20.28 2.23
N ILE A 75 -4.29 20.52 3.54
CA ILE A 75 -3.18 20.15 4.41
C ILE A 75 -3.19 18.64 4.63
N VAL A 76 -2.10 17.99 4.27
CA VAL A 76 -1.92 16.55 4.36
C VAL A 76 -0.71 16.19 5.21
N PRO A 77 -0.78 15.09 5.98
CA PRO A 77 0.38 14.55 6.65
C PRO A 77 1.29 13.81 5.67
N VAL A 78 2.58 14.09 5.73
CA VAL A 78 3.61 13.46 4.91
C VAL A 78 4.69 12.88 5.82
N GLU A 79 4.92 11.58 5.68
CA GLU A 79 6.05 10.89 6.30
C GLU A 79 7.31 11.13 5.47
N ILE A 80 8.40 11.61 6.08
CA ILE A 80 9.68 11.84 5.42
C ILE A 80 10.67 10.80 5.93
N SER A 81 11.31 10.09 5.02
CA SER A 81 12.29 9.04 5.37
C SER A 81 13.40 8.89 4.34
N GLN A 82 14.43 8.13 4.69
CA GLN A 82 15.40 7.67 3.69
C GLN A 82 14.73 6.69 2.72
N PRO A 83 15.13 6.67 1.43
CA PRO A 83 14.63 5.68 0.48
C PRO A 83 14.79 4.25 1.00
N HIS A 84 13.76 3.42 0.81
CA HIS A 84 13.69 2.01 1.19
C HIS A 84 13.70 1.71 2.70
N VAL A 85 13.53 2.73 3.53
CA VAL A 85 13.54 2.60 4.99
C VAL A 85 12.19 3.00 5.54
N GLY A 86 11.63 2.18 6.42
CA GLY A 86 10.33 2.44 7.03
C GLY A 86 10.40 3.17 8.37
N TYR A 87 9.22 3.55 8.87
CA TYR A 87 9.05 4.30 10.12
C TYR A 87 9.62 3.64 11.39
N ASN A 88 9.90 2.34 11.33
CA ASN A 88 10.45 1.56 12.45
C ASN A 88 11.98 1.66 12.56
N ALA A 89 12.65 2.43 11.71
CA ALA A 89 14.10 2.56 11.73
C ALA A 89 14.64 3.35 12.93
N GLY A 90 13.80 4.20 13.56
CA GLY A 90 14.16 5.03 14.71
C GLY A 90 15.14 6.17 14.39
N GLY A 91 15.28 7.12 15.33
CA GLY A 91 16.18 8.27 15.21
C GLY A 91 15.70 9.37 14.25
N SER A 92 16.61 10.24 13.78
CA SER A 92 16.35 11.32 12.81
C SER A 92 16.07 10.84 11.37
N LYS A 93 15.73 9.56 11.19
CA LYS A 93 15.57 8.90 9.88
C LYS A 93 14.13 8.81 9.41
N TRP A 94 13.18 9.17 10.27
CA TRP A 94 11.77 9.30 9.93
C TRP A 94 11.19 10.49 10.67
N ASP A 95 10.40 11.30 9.98
CA ASP A 95 9.65 12.42 10.55
C ASP A 95 8.26 12.50 9.90
N ARG A 96 7.32 13.21 10.53
CA ARG A 96 5.98 13.46 9.98
C ARG A 96 5.66 14.93 10.05
N ILE A 97 5.44 15.53 8.89
CA ILE A 97 5.10 16.95 8.77
C ILE A 97 3.77 17.14 8.06
N GLU A 98 3.17 18.32 8.24
CA GLU A 98 1.96 18.71 7.51
C GLU A 98 2.32 19.73 6.43
N MET A 99 1.76 19.59 5.24
CA MET A 99 1.97 20.53 4.14
C MET A 99 0.78 20.55 3.17
N PRO A 100 0.64 21.59 2.34
CA PRO A 100 -0.30 21.58 1.22
C PRO A 100 -0.04 20.40 0.29
N PHE A 101 -1.10 19.71 -0.15
CA PHE A 101 -1.00 18.55 -1.02
C PHE A 101 -0.32 18.86 -2.36
N SER A 102 -0.57 20.05 -2.94
CA SER A 102 0.12 20.50 -4.15
C SER A 102 1.63 20.57 -3.95
N LEU A 103 2.07 21.14 -2.82
CA LEU A 103 3.47 21.25 -2.44
C LEU A 103 4.10 19.86 -2.24
N PHE A 104 3.38 18.92 -1.62
CA PHE A 104 3.82 17.54 -1.49
C PHE A 104 4.12 16.89 -2.85
N LEU A 105 3.21 17.01 -3.82
CA LEU A 105 3.41 16.46 -5.17
C LEU A 105 4.56 17.16 -5.90
N ASP A 106 4.67 18.49 -5.81
CA ASP A 106 5.78 19.22 -6.42
C ASP A 106 7.13 18.86 -5.82
N ALA A 107 7.21 18.71 -4.50
CA ALA A 107 8.46 18.42 -3.78
C ALA A 107 8.92 16.97 -3.95
N PHE A 108 8.04 15.99 -3.69
CA PHE A 108 8.44 14.60 -3.52
C PHE A 108 8.12 13.70 -4.71
N ILE A 109 7.16 14.08 -5.56
CA ILE A 109 6.79 13.30 -6.75
C ILE A 109 7.46 13.88 -7.98
N GLN A 110 7.27 15.17 -8.24
CA GLN A 110 7.76 15.84 -9.44
C GLN A 110 9.16 16.45 -9.27
N ARG A 111 9.71 16.42 -8.05
CA ARG A 111 11.06 16.91 -7.72
C ARG A 111 11.35 18.32 -8.22
N LYS A 112 10.34 19.20 -8.23
CA LYS A 112 10.47 20.61 -8.64
C LYS A 112 11.22 21.46 -7.63
N ILE A 113 11.38 20.97 -6.41
CA ILE A 113 12.09 21.67 -5.33
C ILE A 113 13.45 20.98 -5.13
N PRO A 114 14.56 21.67 -5.43
CA PRO A 114 15.88 21.09 -5.32
C PRO A 114 16.28 20.89 -3.85
N TRP A 115 16.97 19.78 -3.58
CA TRP A 115 17.61 19.54 -2.29
C TRP A 115 18.99 20.20 -2.24
N SER A 116 19.33 20.81 -1.10
CA SER A 116 20.57 21.57 -0.96
C SER A 116 21.84 20.71 -0.88
N GLN A 117 21.71 19.42 -0.59
CA GLN A 117 22.82 18.48 -0.38
C GLN A 117 22.42 17.04 -0.78
N GLY A 118 23.41 16.22 -1.17
CA GLY A 118 23.26 14.77 -1.44
C GLY A 118 23.06 14.41 -2.92
N SER A 119 23.40 13.17 -3.29
CA SER A 119 23.02 12.62 -4.60
C SER A 119 21.51 12.35 -4.63
N GLU A 120 20.90 12.27 -5.81
CA GLU A 120 19.46 11.97 -5.94
C GLU A 120 19.04 10.69 -5.21
N GLU A 121 19.92 9.69 -5.16
CA GLU A 121 19.70 8.40 -4.50
C GLU A 121 19.69 8.50 -2.96
N GLN A 122 20.22 9.60 -2.41
CA GLN A 122 20.29 9.87 -0.96
C GLN A 122 19.21 10.85 -0.51
N GLN A 123 18.48 11.47 -1.44
CA GLN A 123 17.42 12.41 -1.12
C GLN A 123 16.27 11.69 -0.40
N PRO A 124 15.66 12.32 0.61
CA PRO A 124 14.58 11.71 1.35
C PRO A 124 13.33 11.55 0.46
N VAL A 125 12.53 10.52 0.76
CA VAL A 125 11.23 10.30 0.16
C VAL A 125 10.13 10.84 1.08
N GLY A 126 9.13 11.46 0.47
CA GLY A 126 7.89 11.86 1.13
C GLY A 126 6.80 10.85 0.82
N TYR A 127 6.10 10.38 1.85
CA TYR A 127 5.04 9.39 1.73
C TYR A 127 3.78 9.90 2.42
N LEU A 128 2.75 10.21 1.64
CA LEU A 128 1.40 10.40 2.16
C LEU A 128 0.85 9.00 2.42
N ALA A 129 0.80 8.63 3.70
CA ALA A 129 0.38 7.31 4.16
C ALA A 129 -0.84 7.43 5.08
N GLN A 130 -1.77 6.47 4.97
CA GLN A 130 -2.92 6.34 5.87
C GLN A 130 -3.79 7.62 6.01
N PHE A 131 -3.94 8.37 4.92
CA PHE A 131 -4.76 9.58 4.91
C PHE A 131 -6.06 9.35 4.16
N ASP A 132 -7.19 9.71 4.77
CA ASP A 132 -8.51 9.52 4.17
C ASP A 132 -8.83 10.69 3.22
N LEU A 133 -8.09 10.76 2.12
CA LEU A 133 -8.22 11.82 1.12
C LEU A 133 -9.60 11.82 0.46
N LEU A 134 -10.19 10.64 0.26
CA LEU A 134 -11.48 10.48 -0.43
C LEU A 134 -12.63 11.12 0.35
N SER A 135 -12.63 11.05 1.69
CA SER A 135 -13.66 11.74 2.49
C SER A 135 -13.48 13.26 2.53
N LYS A 136 -12.28 13.77 2.20
CA LYS A 136 -12.00 15.21 2.11
C LYS A 136 -12.33 15.79 0.73
N VAL A 137 -12.27 14.97 -0.32
CA VAL A 137 -12.44 15.40 -1.70
C VAL A 137 -13.42 14.48 -2.43
N PRO A 138 -14.74 14.81 -2.42
CA PRO A 138 -15.78 13.97 -3.00
C PRO A 138 -15.55 13.58 -4.47
N ALA A 139 -14.98 14.49 -5.28
CA ALA A 139 -14.64 14.19 -6.67
C ALA A 139 -13.66 13.01 -6.81
N LEU A 140 -12.69 12.88 -5.90
CA LEU A 140 -11.78 11.72 -5.90
C LEU A 140 -12.49 10.44 -5.44
N ALA A 141 -13.48 10.54 -4.56
CA ALA A 141 -14.29 9.40 -4.13
C ALA A 141 -15.17 8.85 -5.28
N GLU A 142 -15.64 9.71 -6.18
CA GLU A 142 -16.36 9.30 -7.40
C GLU A 142 -15.45 8.57 -8.40
N GLU A 143 -14.15 8.90 -8.42
CA GLU A 143 -13.15 8.26 -9.28
C GLU A 143 -12.61 6.93 -8.72
N ALA A 144 -12.60 6.78 -7.40
CA ALA A 144 -12.17 5.58 -6.67
C ALA A 144 -13.26 5.11 -5.68
N PRO A 145 -14.45 4.69 -6.17
CA PRO A 145 -15.55 4.30 -5.31
C PRO A 145 -15.24 3.05 -4.49
N GLY A 146 -15.96 2.88 -3.37
CA GLY A 146 -15.87 1.67 -2.55
C GLY A 146 -16.13 0.40 -3.35
N LEU A 147 -15.56 -0.72 -2.89
CA LEU A 147 -15.69 -2.01 -3.55
C LEU A 147 -16.94 -2.75 -3.02
N PRO A 148 -17.78 -3.34 -3.87
CA PRO A 148 -18.91 -4.17 -3.41
C PRO A 148 -18.47 -5.32 -2.48
N HIS A 149 -17.23 -5.79 -2.65
CA HIS A 149 -16.59 -6.83 -1.84
C HIS A 149 -16.49 -6.48 -0.36
N THR A 150 -16.26 -5.20 -0.02
CA THR A 150 -16.13 -4.74 1.37
C THR A 150 -17.48 -4.58 2.06
N GLN A 151 -18.59 -4.77 1.33
CA GLN A 151 -19.96 -4.68 1.83
C GLN A 151 -20.69 -6.04 1.76
N ALA A 152 -19.99 -7.10 1.36
CA ALA A 152 -20.58 -8.42 1.14
C ALA A 152 -20.33 -9.40 2.30
N GLY A 153 -19.54 -9.00 3.30
CA GLY A 153 -19.26 -9.81 4.48
C GLY A 153 -20.45 -9.93 5.44
N PRO A 154 -20.29 -10.69 6.54
CA PRO A 154 -21.35 -11.02 7.49
C PRO A 154 -22.15 -9.83 8.06
N LYS A 155 -21.54 -8.63 8.17
CA LYS A 155 -22.20 -7.41 8.67
C LYS A 155 -22.49 -6.39 7.55
N GLY A 156 -22.19 -6.72 6.30
CA GLY A 156 -22.55 -5.95 5.12
C GLY A 156 -21.94 -4.55 5.07
N ALA A 157 -22.74 -3.54 4.69
CA ALA A 157 -22.28 -2.15 4.57
C ALA A 157 -21.79 -1.52 5.90
N ASN A 158 -22.12 -2.12 7.05
CA ASN A 158 -21.63 -1.67 8.36
C ASN A 158 -20.18 -2.08 8.64
N GLU A 159 -19.57 -2.86 7.76
CA GLU A 159 -18.18 -3.31 7.91
C GLU A 159 -17.18 -2.20 7.56
N GLN A 160 -17.47 -1.36 6.55
CA GLN A 160 -16.49 -0.39 6.04
C GLN A 160 -16.24 0.74 7.04
N TRP A 161 -15.04 0.74 7.62
CA TRP A 161 -14.64 1.71 8.63
C TRP A 161 -13.96 2.93 8.03
N ARG A 162 -12.99 2.71 7.13
CA ARG A 162 -12.14 3.79 6.62
C ARG A 162 -11.53 3.48 5.25
N SER A 163 -11.50 4.48 4.38
CA SER A 163 -10.64 4.51 3.20
C SER A 163 -9.33 5.23 3.52
N ASN A 164 -8.21 4.72 3.03
CA ASN A 164 -6.96 5.47 3.04
C ASN A 164 -6.33 5.51 1.66
N VAL A 165 -5.72 6.64 1.35
CA VAL A 165 -4.93 6.88 0.15
C VAL A 165 -3.45 6.86 0.53
N TRP A 166 -2.65 6.28 -0.36
CA TRP A 166 -1.22 6.08 -0.19
C TRP A 166 -0.50 6.60 -1.43
N ILE A 167 0.26 7.69 -1.31
CA ILE A 167 0.95 8.33 -2.44
C ILE A 167 2.42 8.54 -2.09
N GLY A 168 3.31 8.13 -2.97
CA GLY A 168 4.74 8.36 -2.79
C GLY A 168 5.56 8.00 -4.02
N PRO A 169 6.82 8.44 -4.08
CA PRO A 169 7.75 8.03 -5.12
C PRO A 169 8.17 6.55 -4.95
N ALA A 170 8.93 6.06 -5.93
CA ALA A 170 9.68 4.81 -5.77
C ALA A 170 10.54 4.86 -4.51
N GLY A 171 10.68 3.71 -3.84
CA GLY A 171 11.49 3.61 -2.63
C GLY A 171 10.73 3.83 -1.32
N THR A 172 9.50 4.35 -1.32
CA THR A 172 8.67 4.36 -0.10
C THR A 172 8.42 2.94 0.41
N TYR A 173 8.56 2.73 1.73
CA TYR A 173 8.49 1.42 2.36
C TYR A 173 7.65 1.44 3.64
N THR A 174 6.67 0.53 3.72
CA THR A 174 5.90 0.25 4.94
C THR A 174 6.43 -1.04 5.56
N PRO A 175 7.01 -1.01 6.78
CA PRO A 175 7.54 -2.19 7.47
C PRO A 175 6.54 -3.33 7.65
N ILE A 176 7.06 -4.51 8.00
CA ILE A 176 6.21 -5.65 8.35
C ILE A 176 5.38 -5.28 9.57
N HIS A 177 4.06 -5.26 9.40
CA HIS A 177 3.11 -4.99 10.47
C HIS A 177 1.84 -5.81 10.25
N ARG A 178 0.95 -5.83 11.24
CA ARG A 178 -0.41 -6.36 11.07
C ARG A 178 -1.45 -5.31 11.45
N ASP A 179 -2.55 -5.33 10.72
CA ASP A 179 -3.72 -4.51 10.99
C ASP A 179 -4.79 -5.33 11.73
N PRO A 180 -5.62 -4.69 12.58
CA PRO A 180 -6.74 -5.34 13.23
C PRO A 180 -8.02 -5.35 12.35
N TYR A 181 -7.89 -5.14 11.04
CA TYR A 181 -9.01 -5.02 10.09
C TYR A 181 -8.84 -5.97 8.91
N GLU A 182 -9.95 -6.31 8.27
CA GLU A 182 -9.92 -6.82 6.89
C GLU A 182 -9.51 -5.68 5.95
N ASN A 183 -8.71 -5.99 4.93
CA ASN A 183 -8.14 -4.96 4.06
C ASN A 183 -8.21 -5.34 2.58
N MET A 184 -8.89 -4.51 1.79
CA MET A 184 -8.84 -4.55 0.33
C MET A 184 -7.94 -3.42 -0.16
N PHE A 185 -6.74 -3.76 -0.62
CA PHE A 185 -5.71 -2.83 -1.07
C PHE A 185 -5.67 -2.78 -2.60
N ALA A 186 -6.09 -1.66 -3.18
CA ALA A 186 -6.18 -1.41 -4.61
C ALA A 186 -5.02 -0.57 -5.12
N GLN A 187 -4.35 -1.03 -6.18
CA GLN A 187 -3.28 -0.29 -6.84
C GLN A 187 -3.86 0.53 -8.00
N VAL A 188 -3.69 1.85 -7.97
CA VAL A 188 -4.27 2.76 -8.97
C VAL A 188 -3.23 3.20 -9.99
N VAL A 189 -2.08 3.68 -9.51
CA VAL A 189 -0.97 4.17 -10.34
C VAL A 189 0.33 3.52 -9.90
N GLY A 190 1.19 3.16 -10.84
CA GLY A 190 2.49 2.57 -10.55
C GLY A 190 2.43 1.16 -9.99
N GLN A 191 3.54 0.71 -9.41
CA GLN A 191 3.73 -0.66 -8.95
C GLN A 191 4.18 -0.73 -7.49
N LYS A 192 3.63 -1.70 -6.76
CA LYS A 192 4.03 -2.04 -5.39
C LYS A 192 4.28 -3.52 -5.26
N ARG A 193 5.27 -3.90 -4.45
CA ARG A 193 5.46 -5.28 -4.00
C ARG A 193 5.01 -5.41 -2.55
N VAL A 194 4.22 -6.44 -2.27
CA VAL A 194 3.71 -6.76 -0.95
C VAL A 194 4.20 -8.14 -0.56
N HIS A 195 4.86 -8.24 0.60
CA HIS A 195 5.13 -9.54 1.24
C HIS A 195 4.08 -9.79 2.30
N LEU A 196 3.56 -11.01 2.37
CA LEU A 196 2.47 -11.45 3.23
C LEU A 196 2.93 -12.66 4.03
N PHE A 197 2.61 -12.68 5.31
CA PHE A 197 2.95 -13.77 6.20
C PHE A 197 1.75 -14.08 7.11
N SER A 198 1.38 -15.36 7.17
CA SER A 198 0.32 -15.82 8.06
C SER A 198 0.60 -15.43 9.53
N PRO A 199 -0.44 -15.18 10.34
CA PRO A 199 -0.29 -14.92 11.77
C PRO A 199 0.55 -15.99 12.51
N SER A 200 0.55 -17.24 12.04
CA SER A 200 1.36 -18.34 12.60
C SER A 200 2.87 -18.08 12.50
N LEU A 201 3.30 -17.24 11.57
CA LEU A 201 4.70 -16.90 11.34
C LEU A 201 5.22 -15.77 12.25
N ALA A 202 4.38 -15.19 13.11
CA ALA A 202 4.79 -14.12 14.03
C ALA A 202 6.10 -14.38 14.80
N PRO A 203 6.39 -15.60 15.33
CA PRO A 203 7.63 -15.88 16.04
C PRO A 203 8.90 -15.72 15.19
N TYR A 204 8.79 -15.76 13.87
CA TYR A 204 9.89 -15.71 12.91
C TYR A 204 10.09 -14.31 12.29
N LEU A 205 9.17 -13.38 12.54
CA LEU A 205 9.12 -12.05 11.91
C LEU A 205 9.69 -10.93 12.79
N TYR A 206 10.25 -11.25 13.95
CA TYR A 206 10.91 -10.27 14.83
C TYR A 206 10.00 -9.09 15.22
N ILE A 207 8.74 -9.40 15.57
CA ILE A 207 7.76 -8.40 16.01
C ILE A 207 8.19 -7.76 17.34
N ASN A 208 8.11 -6.45 17.41
CA ASN A 208 8.47 -5.68 18.60
C ASN A 208 7.60 -6.10 19.79
N LYS A 209 8.25 -6.49 20.90
CA LYS A 209 7.55 -6.94 22.12
C LYS A 209 7.11 -5.79 23.03
N SER A 210 7.67 -4.60 22.84
CA SER A 210 7.46 -3.41 23.68
C SER A 210 7.48 -2.13 22.84
N GLY A 211 7.11 -1.00 23.46
CA GLY A 211 7.03 0.31 22.79
C GLY A 211 5.69 0.57 22.07
N PRO A 212 5.59 1.68 21.31
CA PRO A 212 4.35 2.08 20.63
C PRO A 212 4.01 1.23 19.40
N GLN A 213 4.98 0.51 18.82
CA GLN A 213 4.84 -0.23 17.56
C GLN A 213 4.80 -1.76 17.77
N LYS A 214 4.02 -2.25 18.75
CA LYS A 214 3.98 -3.68 19.15
C LYS A 214 3.41 -4.63 18.09
N ASN A 215 2.78 -4.09 17.05
CA ASN A 215 2.28 -4.83 15.90
C ASN A 215 3.26 -4.83 14.71
N THR A 216 4.45 -4.24 14.85
CA THR A 216 5.42 -4.03 13.76
C THR A 216 6.72 -4.79 14.04
N SER A 217 7.37 -5.28 12.99
CA SER A 217 8.69 -5.92 13.02
C SER A 217 9.83 -4.94 13.29
N ALA A 218 10.95 -5.44 13.80
CA ALA A 218 12.22 -4.72 13.84
C ALA A 218 12.99 -4.71 12.49
N ILE A 219 12.46 -5.36 11.44
CA ILE A 219 13.02 -5.37 10.08
C ILE A 219 12.68 -4.06 9.38
N ARG A 220 13.68 -3.27 8.99
CA ARG A 220 13.50 -1.84 8.61
C ARG A 220 13.34 -1.59 7.11
N SER A 221 13.68 -2.57 6.28
CA SER A 221 13.65 -2.47 4.82
C SER A 221 13.35 -3.82 4.20
N GLU A 222 12.92 -3.81 2.94
CA GLU A 222 12.79 -5.04 2.15
C GLU A 222 14.15 -5.72 1.95
N ARG A 223 15.23 -4.94 1.78
CA ARG A 223 16.59 -5.50 1.65
C ARG A 223 16.96 -6.31 2.89
N GLU A 224 16.69 -5.78 4.08
CA GLU A 224 16.90 -6.48 5.35
C GLU A 224 16.03 -7.75 5.49
N LEU A 225 14.82 -7.74 4.92
CA LEU A 225 13.94 -8.90 4.88
C LEU A 225 14.52 -10.02 4.02
N LEU A 226 15.07 -9.67 2.85
CA LEU A 226 15.53 -10.64 1.85
C LEU A 226 17.00 -11.06 2.02
N SER A 227 17.77 -10.36 2.85
CA SER A 227 19.16 -10.70 3.15
C SER A 227 19.29 -11.69 4.30
N ALA A 228 20.13 -12.71 4.14
CA ALA A 228 20.54 -13.54 5.27
C ALA A 228 21.29 -12.68 6.31
N SER A 229 20.91 -12.80 7.58
CA SER A 229 21.58 -12.12 8.70
C SER A 229 21.74 -13.08 9.86
N GLN A 230 22.92 -13.04 10.49
CA GLN A 230 23.20 -13.82 11.71
C GLN A 230 22.34 -13.36 12.90
N ASP A 231 21.94 -12.09 12.92
CA ASP A 231 21.08 -11.53 13.97
C ASP A 231 19.60 -11.93 13.80
N ARG A 232 19.25 -12.48 12.63
CA ARG A 232 17.88 -12.91 12.30
C ARG A 232 17.83 -14.35 11.77
N PRO A 233 18.27 -15.34 12.57
CA PRO A 233 18.43 -16.73 12.10
C PRO A 233 17.12 -17.43 11.76
N LEU A 234 15.98 -16.95 12.27
CA LEU A 234 14.66 -17.55 12.06
C LEU A 234 13.96 -17.05 10.79
N LEU A 235 14.48 -15.97 10.17
CA LEU A 235 13.81 -15.32 9.05
C LEU A 235 13.74 -16.23 7.81
N SER A 236 14.77 -17.04 7.59
CA SER A 236 14.81 -18.02 6.50
C SER A 236 13.66 -19.03 6.56
N ALA A 237 13.25 -19.42 7.78
CA ALA A 237 12.12 -20.31 7.99
C ALA A 237 10.79 -19.63 7.64
N ALA A 238 10.63 -18.33 7.97
CA ALA A 238 9.46 -17.56 7.54
C ALA A 238 9.39 -17.44 6.01
N LEU A 239 10.48 -17.03 5.37
CA LEU A 239 10.53 -16.81 3.93
C LEU A 239 10.34 -18.08 3.09
N SER A 240 10.63 -19.25 3.67
CA SER A 240 10.48 -20.56 3.02
C SER A 240 9.17 -21.27 3.38
N SER A 241 8.33 -20.65 4.22
CA SER A 241 7.04 -21.22 4.61
C SER A 241 6.05 -21.25 3.45
N GLU A 242 5.17 -22.25 3.42
CA GLU A 242 4.06 -22.32 2.46
C GLU A 242 3.00 -21.23 2.70
N ASP A 243 3.00 -20.62 3.90
CA ASP A 243 2.10 -19.55 4.33
C ASP A 243 2.74 -18.14 4.22
N ALA A 244 3.85 -18.04 3.48
CA ALA A 244 4.50 -16.78 3.14
C ALA A 244 4.36 -16.51 1.63
N PHE A 245 3.85 -15.33 1.28
CA PHE A 245 3.57 -14.96 -0.10
C PHE A 245 4.16 -13.62 -0.49
N VAL A 246 4.41 -13.43 -1.78
CA VAL A 246 4.76 -12.15 -2.39
C VAL A 246 3.81 -11.84 -3.55
N ALA A 247 3.33 -10.60 -3.63
CA ALA A 247 2.49 -10.11 -4.73
C ALA A 247 3.07 -8.80 -5.28
N GLU A 248 3.23 -8.70 -6.58
CA GLU A 248 3.53 -7.45 -7.27
C GLU A 248 2.24 -6.93 -7.91
N LEU A 249 1.79 -5.76 -7.45
CA LEU A 249 0.53 -5.14 -7.86
C LEU A 249 0.82 -4.09 -8.94
N GLY A 250 0.09 -4.17 -10.05
CA GLY A 250 0.03 -3.11 -11.07
C GLY A 250 -1.30 -2.35 -11.05
N PRO A 251 -1.44 -1.29 -11.86
CA PRO A 251 -2.69 -0.54 -11.98
C PRO A 251 -3.88 -1.47 -12.28
N GLY A 252 -4.90 -1.39 -11.43
CA GLY A 252 -6.13 -2.17 -11.55
C GLY A 252 -6.16 -3.45 -10.70
N ASP A 253 -5.03 -3.84 -10.12
CA ASP A 253 -4.96 -4.99 -9.21
C ASP A 253 -5.51 -4.65 -7.83
N VAL A 254 -6.14 -5.65 -7.21
CA VAL A 254 -6.59 -5.57 -5.82
C VAL A 254 -6.02 -6.75 -5.03
N LEU A 255 -5.46 -6.45 -3.88
CA LEU A 255 -4.94 -7.43 -2.91
C LEU A 255 -5.85 -7.46 -1.69
N TYR A 256 -6.39 -8.63 -1.38
CA TYR A 256 -7.04 -8.89 -0.11
C TYR A 256 -6.01 -9.36 0.92
N ILE A 257 -5.91 -8.62 2.02
CA ILE A 257 -5.07 -8.93 3.16
C ILE A 257 -6.01 -9.24 4.34
N PRO A 258 -6.11 -10.52 4.76
CA PRO A 258 -7.02 -10.88 5.82
C PRO A 258 -6.59 -10.32 7.17
N GLN A 259 -7.54 -10.10 8.06
CA GLN A 259 -7.30 -9.60 9.41
C GLN A 259 -6.19 -10.38 10.11
N GLY A 260 -5.24 -9.66 10.70
CA GLY A 260 -4.13 -10.24 11.45
C GLY A 260 -2.95 -10.74 10.62
N TRP A 261 -3.06 -10.80 9.29
CA TRP A 261 -1.92 -11.12 8.43
C TRP A 261 -0.84 -10.05 8.52
N TYR A 262 0.41 -10.51 8.64
CA TYR A 262 1.56 -9.63 8.62
C TYR A 262 1.93 -9.28 7.19
N HIS A 263 2.24 -8.01 6.93
CA HIS A 263 2.60 -7.57 5.60
C HIS A 263 3.55 -6.37 5.62
N CYS A 264 4.41 -6.29 4.61
CA CYS A 264 5.18 -5.09 4.29
C CYS A 264 4.97 -4.72 2.83
N VAL A 265 5.18 -3.44 2.51
CA VAL A 265 4.89 -2.88 1.19
C VAL A 265 6.06 -2.03 0.72
N GLN A 266 6.60 -2.34 -0.46
CA GLN A 266 7.64 -1.57 -1.13
C GLN A 266 7.08 -0.96 -2.42
N SER A 267 7.18 0.35 -2.58
CA SER A 267 6.89 1.01 -3.85
C SER A 267 8.04 0.82 -4.83
N LEU A 268 7.74 0.24 -5.99
CA LEU A 268 8.70 -0.04 -7.07
C LEU A 268 8.80 1.11 -8.07
N SER A 269 7.76 1.94 -8.15
CA SER A 269 7.70 3.18 -8.94
C SER A 269 7.03 4.29 -8.12
N THR A 270 6.98 5.51 -8.65
CA THR A 270 5.97 6.48 -8.21
C THR A 270 4.60 5.82 -8.26
N SER A 271 3.84 5.93 -7.16
CA SER A 271 2.64 5.13 -6.98
C SER A 271 1.54 5.87 -6.21
N ALA A 272 0.30 5.49 -6.54
CA ALA A 272 -0.90 5.84 -5.80
C ALA A 272 -1.75 4.58 -5.58
N SER A 273 -2.16 4.35 -4.33
CA SER A 273 -2.99 3.20 -3.94
C SER A 273 -4.12 3.67 -3.03
N VAL A 274 -5.21 2.92 -3.02
CA VAL A 274 -6.33 3.11 -2.09
C VAL A 274 -6.55 1.81 -1.34
N ASN A 275 -6.75 1.87 -0.04
CA ASN A 275 -7.17 0.70 0.71
C ASN A 275 -8.47 0.97 1.49
N PHE A 276 -9.25 -0.08 1.68
CA PHE A 276 -10.46 -0.06 2.49
C PHE A 276 -10.26 -1.00 3.67
N TRP A 277 -10.32 -0.44 4.88
CA TRP A 277 -10.38 -1.20 6.12
C TRP A 277 -11.82 -1.43 6.55
N TYR A 278 -12.14 -2.68 6.90
CA TYR A 278 -13.47 -3.10 7.29
C TYR A 278 -13.46 -4.25 8.34
N LEU A 279 -14.59 -4.51 8.99
CA LEU A 279 -14.74 -5.31 10.23
C LEU A 279 -15.66 -6.54 10.13
#